data_AF-A0A6B1GNF9-F1
#
_entry.id   AF-A0A6B1GNF9-F1
#
_cell.length_a   1.000
_cell.length_b   1.000
_cell.length_c   1.000
_cell.angle_alpha   90.00
_cell.angle_beta   90.00
_cell.angle_gamma   90.00
#
_symmetry.space_group_name_H-M   'P 1'
#
loop_
_entity.id
_entity.type
_entity.pdbx_description
1 polymer ?
#
loop_
_entity_poly.entity_id
_entity_poly.type
_entity_poly.pdbx_seq_one_letter_code
_entity_poly.pdbx_strand_id
1 'polypeptide(L)'
;GSGFNDRALGELRARLDALAVDDDPFADAPPEPGRLHFVRPELVAEVEFANWTNDERLRAPAFVRLRDDKPPSEVVRADAMAAPPAAIEAPAAADRGGDTVADVLDQLGREGERMHLGVDGGELAVTNLDKVLWPETAQQRALTKRDLLRYLVEVSPWLLP
;
A
#
# COMPACT_ATOMS: atom_id res chain seq x y z
N GLY A 1 5.97 -8.45 -16.13
CA GLY A 1 4.76 -8.42 -15.28
C GLY A 1 4.69 -9.66 -14.43
N SER A 2 4.03 -9.59 -13.28
CA SER A 2 3.76 -10.72 -12.37
C SER A 2 2.24 -10.99 -12.29
N GLY A 3 1.83 -12.10 -11.67
CA GLY A 3 0.40 -12.43 -11.47
C GLY A 3 -0.24 -13.22 -12.62
N PHE A 4 0.50 -13.52 -13.68
CA PHE A 4 0.00 -14.33 -14.79
C PHE A 4 0.23 -15.82 -14.52
N ASN A 5 -0.74 -16.65 -14.92
CA ASN A 5 -0.55 -18.08 -15.12
C ASN A 5 -0.45 -18.40 -16.63
N ASP A 6 0.07 -19.57 -16.98
CA ASP A 6 0.33 -19.95 -18.39
C ASP A 6 -0.91 -19.87 -19.28
N ARG A 7 -2.07 -20.24 -18.74
CA ARG A 7 -3.35 -20.15 -19.45
C ARG A 7 -3.72 -18.69 -19.73
N ALA A 8 -3.64 -17.83 -18.72
CA ALA A 8 -3.95 -16.41 -18.85
C ALA A 8 -3.00 -15.72 -19.84
N LEU A 9 -1.72 -16.10 -19.88
CA LEU A 9 -0.78 -15.59 -20.88
C LEU A 9 -1.20 -15.97 -22.31
N GLY A 10 -1.59 -17.23 -22.53
CA GLY A 10 -2.04 -17.68 -23.85
C GLY A 10 -3.30 -16.95 -24.32
N GLU A 11 -4.31 -16.82 -23.44
CA GLU A 11 -5.55 -16.11 -23.75
C GLU A 11 -5.30 -14.61 -23.99
N LEU A 12 -4.49 -13.97 -23.15
CA LEU A 12 -4.15 -12.56 -23.28
C LEU A 12 -3.37 -12.29 -24.57
N ARG A 13 -2.40 -13.14 -24.91
CA ARG A 13 -1.61 -13.00 -26.13
C ARG A 13 -2.50 -13.02 -27.37
N ALA A 14 -3.40 -13.99 -27.47
CA ALA A 14 -4.31 -14.11 -28.61
C ALA A 14 -5.21 -12.88 -28.77
N ARG A 15 -5.73 -12.34 -27.65
CA ARG A 15 -6.57 -11.13 -27.67
C ARG A 15 -5.78 -9.88 -28.04
N LEU A 16 -4.56 -9.72 -27.52
CA LEU A 16 -3.69 -8.58 -27.84
C LEU A 16 -3.25 -8.60 -29.31
N ASP A 17 -2.91 -9.76 -29.86
CA ASP A 17 -2.51 -9.90 -31.26
C ASP A 17 -3.62 -9.45 -32.23
N ALA A 18 -4.90 -9.67 -31.87
CA ALA A 18 -6.05 -9.22 -32.66
C ALA A 18 -6.29 -7.69 -32.59
N LEU A 19 -5.69 -7.01 -31.62
CA LEU A 19 -5.84 -5.58 -31.37
C LEU A 19 -4.60 -4.77 -31.77
N ALA A 20 -3.60 -5.40 -32.38
CA ALA A 20 -2.36 -4.77 -32.80
C ALA A 20 -2.58 -3.50 -33.64
N VAL A 21 -1.82 -2.46 -33.32
CA VAL A 21 -1.75 -1.20 -34.08
C VAL A 21 -0.29 -0.76 -34.21
N ASP A 22 -0.01 0.00 -35.27
CA ASP A 22 1.33 0.55 -35.51
C ASP A 22 1.55 1.88 -34.77
N ASP A 23 0.47 2.65 -34.59
CA ASP A 23 0.50 3.95 -33.91
C ASP A 23 0.45 3.82 -32.39
N ASP A 24 1.09 4.76 -31.71
CA ASP A 24 1.12 4.85 -30.25
C ASP A 24 -0.25 5.31 -29.70
N PRO A 25 -0.96 4.50 -28.88
CA PRO A 25 -2.24 4.86 -28.30
C PRO A 25 -2.13 5.73 -27.04
N PHE A 26 -0.92 5.95 -26.51
CA PHE A 26 -0.72 6.79 -25.32
C PHE A 26 -0.88 8.27 -25.67
N ALA A 27 -1.54 9.03 -24.80
CA ALA A 27 -1.66 10.48 -24.95
C ALA A 27 -0.32 11.21 -24.73
N ASP A 28 0.53 10.64 -23.86
CA ASP A 28 1.88 11.08 -23.57
C ASP A 28 2.92 10.07 -24.09
N ALA A 29 4.20 10.44 -24.05
CA ALA A 29 5.27 9.56 -24.50
C ALA A 29 5.23 8.18 -23.80
N PRO A 30 5.51 7.09 -24.52
CA PRO A 30 5.32 5.75 -23.99
C PRO A 30 6.27 5.51 -22.80
N PRO A 31 5.79 4.83 -21.76
CA PRO A 31 6.45 4.78 -20.46
C PRO A 31 7.85 4.14 -20.45
N GLU A 32 8.20 3.32 -21.44
CA GLU A 32 9.46 2.57 -21.45
C GLU A 32 10.12 2.51 -22.84
N PRO A 33 11.45 2.71 -22.93
CA PRO A 33 12.20 2.48 -24.15
C PRO A 33 12.35 0.97 -24.40
N GLY A 34 11.84 0.47 -25.54
CA GLY A 34 11.95 -0.94 -25.90
C GLY A 34 11.22 -1.30 -27.20
N ARG A 35 11.25 -2.59 -27.57
CA ARG A 35 10.36 -3.12 -28.62
C ARG A 35 8.95 -3.22 -28.05
N LEU A 36 8.15 -2.18 -28.28
CA LEU A 36 6.75 -2.12 -27.89
C LEU A 36 5.88 -2.76 -28.98
N HIS A 37 4.83 -3.44 -28.55
CA HIS A 37 3.75 -3.88 -29.42
C HIS A 37 2.50 -3.13 -28.99
N PHE A 38 2.12 -2.12 -29.77
CA PHE A 38 0.96 -1.30 -29.45
C PHE A 38 -0.32 -2.04 -29.82
N VAL A 39 -1.36 -1.82 -29.02
CA VAL A 39 -2.67 -2.40 -29.20
C VAL A 39 -3.75 -1.34 -28.99
N ARG A 40 -4.91 -1.52 -29.61
CA ARG A 40 -6.07 -0.68 -29.33
C ARG A 40 -6.45 -0.78 -27.84
N PRO A 41 -6.77 0.35 -27.16
CA PRO A 41 -7.10 0.38 -25.74
C PRO A 41 -8.53 -0.11 -25.48
N GLU A 42 -8.82 -1.36 -25.86
CA GLU A 42 -10.15 -1.98 -25.75
C GLU A 42 -10.25 -2.96 -24.57
N LEU A 43 -9.12 -3.48 -24.08
CA LEU A 43 -9.09 -4.45 -22.99
C LEU A 43 -8.91 -3.76 -21.64
N VAL A 44 -9.71 -4.17 -20.66
CA VAL A 44 -9.59 -3.73 -19.27
C VAL A 44 -9.03 -4.87 -18.42
N ALA A 45 -8.00 -4.56 -17.62
CA ALA A 45 -7.39 -5.50 -16.69
C ALA A 45 -7.59 -5.02 -15.24
N GLU A 46 -7.83 -5.98 -14.35
CA GLU A 46 -7.75 -5.80 -12.91
C GLU A 46 -6.33 -6.10 -12.44
N VAL A 47 -5.76 -5.18 -11.68
CA VAL A 47 -4.39 -5.26 -11.16
C VAL A 47 -4.36 -4.94 -9.68
N GLU A 48 -3.61 -5.71 -8.92
CA GLU A 48 -3.24 -5.39 -7.54
C GLU A 48 -1.92 -4.63 -7.55
N PHE A 49 -1.77 -3.62 -6.69
CA PHE A 49 -0.56 -2.81 -6.61
C PHE A 49 -0.35 -2.28 -5.19
N ALA A 50 0.88 -1.91 -4.85
CA ALA A 50 1.23 -1.45 -3.51
C ALA A 50 0.76 -0.01 -3.25
N ASN A 51 1.10 0.92 -4.15
CA ASN A 51 0.71 2.32 -4.09
C ASN A 51 0.93 3.03 -5.43
N TRP A 52 0.35 4.23 -5.56
CA TRP A 52 0.69 5.18 -6.61
C TRP A 52 2.02 5.87 -6.30
N THR A 53 2.89 6.05 -7.30
CA THR A 53 4.11 6.84 -7.19
C THR A 53 3.82 8.33 -7.39
N ASN A 54 4.76 9.20 -7.01
CA ASN A 54 4.67 10.63 -7.30
C ASN A 54 4.60 10.91 -8.82
N ASP A 55 5.26 10.07 -9.63
CA ASP A 55 5.20 10.12 -11.09
C ASP A 55 3.92 9.48 -11.69
N GLU A 56 2.87 9.31 -10.89
CA GLU A 56 1.55 8.80 -11.31
C GLU A 56 1.55 7.37 -11.90
N ARG A 57 2.46 6.51 -11.43
CA ARG A 57 2.61 5.11 -11.86
C ARG A 57 2.26 4.14 -10.74
N LEU A 58 1.92 2.90 -11.10
CA LEU A 58 1.66 1.84 -10.14
C LEU A 58 2.97 1.23 -9.62
N ARG A 59 3.15 1.14 -8.30
CA ARG A 59 4.27 0.43 -7.68
C ARG A 59 3.95 -1.05 -7.47
N ALA A 60 4.85 -1.91 -7.96
CA ALA A 60 4.75 -3.37 -7.87
C ALA A 60 3.39 -3.94 -8.35
N PRO A 61 2.94 -3.60 -9.57
CA PRO A 61 1.67 -4.10 -10.08
C PRO A 61 1.74 -5.61 -10.40
N ALA A 62 0.71 -6.34 -10.01
CA ALA A 62 0.47 -7.74 -10.34
C ALA A 62 -0.89 -7.90 -11.03
N PHE A 63 -0.91 -8.65 -12.14
CA PHE A 63 -2.14 -8.95 -12.86
C PHE A 63 -3.04 -9.89 -12.07
N VAL A 64 -4.34 -9.59 -12.01
CA VAL A 64 -5.35 -10.45 -11.40
C VAL A 64 -6.16 -11.15 -12.48
N ARG A 65 -6.85 -10.38 -13.34
CA ARG A 65 -7.74 -10.90 -14.39
C ARG A 65 -8.10 -9.84 -15.43
N LEU A 66 -8.67 -10.27 -16.55
CA LEU A 66 -9.37 -9.38 -17.49
C LEU A 66 -10.80 -9.07 -17.00
N ARG A 67 -11.26 -7.86 -17.27
CA ARG A 67 -12.58 -7.33 -16.92
C ARG A 67 -13.39 -7.11 -18.19
N ASP A 68 -13.92 -8.20 -18.73
CA ASP A 68 -14.80 -8.15 -19.91
C ASP A 68 -16.14 -7.47 -19.61
N ASP A 69 -16.47 -7.30 -18.32
CA ASP A 69 -17.69 -6.67 -17.83
C ASP A 69 -17.62 -5.14 -17.72
N LYS A 70 -16.45 -4.53 -17.92
CA LYS A 70 -16.24 -3.09 -17.75
C LYS A 70 -15.70 -2.44 -19.03
N PRO A 71 -16.34 -1.39 -19.57
CA PRO A 71 -15.82 -0.69 -20.73
C PRO A 71 -14.59 0.17 -20.38
N PRO A 72 -13.62 0.34 -21.30
CA PRO A 72 -12.43 1.17 -21.08
C PRO A 72 -12.74 2.61 -20.65
N SER A 73 -13.84 3.20 -21.16
CA SER A 73 -14.26 4.56 -20.84
C SER A 73 -14.65 4.77 -19.37
N GLU A 74 -14.97 3.70 -18.64
CA GLU A 74 -15.29 3.77 -17.20
C GLU A 74 -14.06 3.54 -16.31
N VAL A 75 -12.90 3.29 -16.90
CA VAL A 75 -11.64 3.14 -16.16
C VAL A 75 -11.11 4.54 -15.84
N VAL A 76 -11.58 5.06 -14.71
CA VAL A 76 -11.05 6.29 -14.11
C VAL A 76 -10.07 5.92 -13.00
N ARG A 77 -9.11 6.82 -12.75
CA ARG A 77 -8.35 6.77 -11.49
C ARG A 77 -9.37 6.92 -10.37
N ALA A 78 -9.51 5.89 -9.55
CA ALA A 78 -10.12 6.09 -8.25
C ALA A 78 -9.19 7.05 -7.52
N ASP A 79 -9.63 8.28 -7.30
CA ASP A 79 -9.05 9.12 -6.25
C ASP A 79 -8.95 8.21 -5.05
N ALA A 80 -7.72 8.01 -4.57
CA ALA A 80 -7.42 7.03 -3.56
C ALA A 80 -8.48 7.17 -2.47
N MET A 81 -9.41 6.21 -2.41
CA MET A 81 -10.35 6.14 -1.31
C MET A 81 -9.46 6.11 -0.08
N ALA A 82 -9.56 7.21 0.67
CA ALA A 82 -8.54 7.72 1.56
C ALA A 82 -7.59 6.63 2.04
N ALA A 83 -6.35 6.68 1.55
CA ALA A 83 -5.27 6.19 2.40
C ALA A 83 -5.53 6.79 3.79
N PRO A 84 -5.50 6.02 4.90
CA PRO A 84 -5.44 6.65 6.21
C PRO A 84 -4.34 7.71 6.12
N PRO A 85 -4.64 8.98 6.42
CA PRO A 85 -3.79 10.10 6.05
C PRO A 85 -2.36 9.83 6.50
N ALA A 86 -1.48 9.67 5.51
CA ALA A 86 -0.05 9.66 5.71
C ALA A 86 0.40 11.11 5.94
N ALA A 87 1.39 11.25 6.82
CA ALA A 87 2.04 12.47 7.29
C ALA A 87 1.32 13.17 8.47
N ILE A 88 1.73 12.78 9.68
CA ILE A 88 1.72 13.69 10.81
C ILE A 88 2.74 14.79 10.45
N GLU A 89 2.24 15.94 10.02
CA GLU A 89 2.99 17.18 10.22
C GLU A 89 3.13 17.36 11.73
N ALA A 90 4.36 17.41 12.24
CA ALA A 90 4.62 17.67 13.65
C ALA A 90 3.95 18.99 14.06
N PRO A 91 2.93 18.97 14.94
CA PRO A 91 2.42 20.20 15.51
C PRO A 91 3.40 20.64 16.59
N ALA A 92 3.76 21.92 16.53
CA ALA A 92 4.60 22.60 17.50
C ALA A 92 4.17 22.29 18.94
N ALA A 93 5.18 21.99 19.77
CA ALA A 93 5.05 21.76 21.19
C ALA A 93 4.18 22.82 21.88
N ALA A 94 2.98 22.42 22.30
CA ALA A 94 2.14 23.15 23.25
C ALA A 94 1.36 22.16 24.13
N ASP A 95 1.94 21.91 25.30
CA ASP A 95 1.31 21.59 26.59
C ASP A 95 -0.19 22.02 26.66
N ARG A 96 -1.21 21.22 27.00
CA ARG A 96 -1.27 19.95 27.75
C ARG A 96 -2.71 19.40 27.66
N GLY A 97 -2.84 18.08 27.56
CA GLY A 97 -4.11 17.35 27.70
C GLY A 97 -4.22 16.07 26.88
N GLY A 98 -3.11 15.41 26.55
CA GLY A 98 -3.06 14.19 25.75
C GLY A 98 -2.54 13.01 26.57
N ASP A 99 -2.95 11.80 26.19
CA ASP A 99 -2.52 10.53 26.79
C ASP A 99 -1.00 10.53 26.98
N THR A 100 -0.54 10.34 28.22
CA THR A 100 0.89 10.27 28.51
C THR A 100 1.50 9.04 27.85
N VAL A 101 2.83 9.01 27.69
CA VAL A 101 3.57 7.80 27.27
C VAL A 101 3.13 6.57 28.08
N ALA A 102 2.88 6.73 29.38
CA ALA A 102 2.41 5.67 30.24
C ALA A 102 1.00 5.16 29.85
N ASP A 103 0.09 6.06 29.47
CA ASP A 103 -1.27 5.71 29.06
C ASP A 103 -1.29 4.95 27.73
N VAL A 104 -0.45 5.34 26.77
CA VAL A 104 -0.30 4.63 25.50
C VAL A 104 0.32 3.25 25.71
N LEU A 105 1.29 3.13 26.63
CA LEU A 105 1.89 1.84 26.99
C LEU A 105 0.89 0.91 27.71
N ASP A 106 0.03 1.43 28.58
CA ASP A 106 -1.06 0.66 29.20
C ASP A 106 -2.02 0.12 28.15
N GLN A 107 -2.43 0.95 27.19
CA GLN A 107 -3.26 0.53 26.06
C GLN A 107 -2.60 -0.61 25.29
N LEU A 108 -1.34 -0.47 24.91
CA LEU A 108 -0.54 -1.53 24.25
C LEU A 108 -0.30 -2.77 25.14
N GLY A 109 -0.60 -2.68 26.44
CA GLY A 109 -0.66 -3.77 27.41
C GLY A 109 -1.81 -4.75 27.16
N ARG A 110 -2.92 -4.27 26.60
CA ARG A 110 -4.18 -5.01 26.50
C ARG A 110 -4.11 -6.11 25.45
N GLU A 111 -4.76 -7.24 25.70
CA GLU A 111 -4.80 -8.36 24.77
C GLU A 111 -5.60 -8.00 23.49
N GLY A 112 -5.16 -8.56 22.37
CA GLY A 112 -5.85 -8.40 21.08
C GLY A 112 -4.90 -8.09 19.92
N GLU A 113 -5.19 -8.67 18.76
CA GLU A 113 -4.41 -8.41 17.55
C GLU A 113 -4.75 -7.04 16.92
N ARG A 114 -5.90 -6.45 17.26
CA ARG A 114 -6.39 -5.19 16.71
C ARG A 114 -6.97 -4.33 17.82
N MET A 115 -6.65 -3.04 17.81
CA MET A 115 -7.19 -2.08 18.75
C MET A 115 -7.09 -0.65 18.22
N HIS A 116 -7.83 0.26 18.86
CA HIS A 116 -7.74 1.69 18.65
C HIS A 116 -6.94 2.29 19.80
N LEU A 117 -5.85 2.99 19.48
CA LEU A 117 -4.99 3.67 20.45
C LEU A 117 -5.37 5.15 20.50
N GLY A 118 -5.66 5.67 21.69
CA GLY A 118 -5.66 7.11 21.94
C GLY A 118 -4.22 7.61 22.04
N VAL A 119 -3.86 8.59 21.22
CA VAL A 119 -2.54 9.24 21.22
C VAL A 119 -2.74 10.73 20.96
N ASP A 120 -2.35 11.59 21.90
CA ASP A 120 -2.43 13.06 21.78
C ASP A 120 -3.79 13.59 21.28
N GLY A 121 -4.89 12.98 21.75
CA GLY A 121 -6.25 13.35 21.38
C GLY A 121 -6.71 12.84 20.01
N GLY A 122 -5.84 12.16 19.26
CA GLY A 122 -6.17 11.41 18.05
C GLY A 122 -6.41 9.93 18.34
N GLU A 123 -7.11 9.25 17.43
CA GLU A 123 -7.30 7.80 17.47
C GLU A 123 -6.51 7.12 16.34
N LEU A 124 -5.68 6.15 16.70
CA LEU A 124 -4.88 5.35 15.78
C LEU A 124 -5.33 3.89 15.79
N ALA A 125 -5.96 3.46 14.69
CA ALA A 125 -6.29 2.06 14.50
C ALA A 125 -5.02 1.23 14.19
N VAL A 126 -4.71 0.26 15.05
CA VAL A 126 -3.59 -0.67 14.88
C VAL A 126 -4.09 -2.10 14.74
N THR A 127 -3.46 -2.85 13.84
CA THR A 127 -3.81 -4.25 13.55
C THR A 127 -2.56 -5.14 13.47
N ASN A 128 -2.78 -6.46 13.59
CA ASN A 128 -1.77 -7.50 13.55
C ASN A 128 -0.66 -7.28 14.60
N LEU A 129 -1.05 -6.93 15.83
CA LEU A 129 -0.11 -6.60 16.90
C LEU A 129 0.83 -7.76 17.25
N ASP A 130 0.37 -9.00 17.14
CA ASP A 130 1.17 -10.18 17.49
C ASP A 130 1.98 -10.70 16.30
N LYS A 131 1.93 -10.02 15.15
CA LYS A 131 2.73 -10.37 13.98
C LYS A 131 4.20 -10.26 14.31
N VAL A 132 4.91 -11.38 14.24
CA VAL A 132 6.37 -11.44 14.34
C VAL A 132 6.97 -10.67 13.17
N LEU A 133 7.73 -9.61 13.49
CA LEU A 133 8.48 -8.82 12.52
C LEU A 133 9.95 -9.24 12.49
N TRP A 134 10.50 -9.58 13.66
CA TRP A 134 11.84 -10.15 13.78
C TRP A 134 11.74 -11.50 14.47
N PRO A 135 12.10 -12.61 13.77
CA PRO A 135 12.01 -13.94 14.36
C PRO A 135 13.02 -14.13 15.49
N GLU A 136 12.78 -15.17 16.30
CA GLU A 136 13.68 -15.58 17.37
C GLU A 136 15.07 -15.94 16.81
N THR A 137 16.10 -15.52 17.53
CA THR A 137 17.48 -15.93 17.30
C THR A 137 18.07 -16.49 18.59
N ALA A 138 19.28 -17.05 18.53
CA ALA A 138 19.97 -17.49 19.74
C ALA A 138 20.25 -16.36 20.76
N GLN A 139 20.14 -15.10 20.34
CA GLN A 139 20.46 -13.92 21.14
C GLN A 139 19.22 -13.13 21.57
N GLN A 140 18.06 -13.35 20.95
CA GLN A 140 16.84 -12.60 21.25
C GLN A 140 15.59 -13.41 20.96
N ARG A 141 14.54 -13.21 21.77
CA ARG A 141 13.20 -13.72 21.47
C ARG A 141 12.65 -13.09 20.17
N ALA A 142 11.64 -13.72 19.59
CA ALA A 142 10.87 -13.10 18.52
C ALA A 142 10.26 -11.75 19.00
N LEU A 143 10.39 -10.72 18.16
CA LEU A 143 9.81 -9.40 18.38
C LEU A 143 8.64 -9.17 17.42
N THR A 144 7.55 -8.68 17.98
CA THR A 144 6.28 -8.47 17.30
C THR A 144 6.09 -7.01 16.88
N LYS A 145 5.06 -6.74 16.09
CA LYS A 145 4.63 -5.37 15.78
C LYS A 145 4.29 -4.59 17.06
N ARG A 146 3.70 -5.25 18.06
CA ARG A 146 3.44 -4.66 19.37
C ARG A 146 4.73 -4.23 20.08
N ASP A 147 5.77 -5.06 20.05
CA ASP A 147 7.06 -4.74 20.65
C ASP A 147 7.69 -3.50 19.99
N LEU A 148 7.61 -3.37 18.66
CA LEU A 148 8.06 -2.19 17.93
C LEU A 148 7.31 -0.93 18.37
N LEU A 149 5.98 -1.00 18.46
CA LEU A 149 5.16 0.16 18.86
C LEU A 149 5.47 0.59 20.30
N ARG A 150 5.64 -0.36 21.23
CA ARG A 150 6.07 -0.06 22.60
C ARG A 150 7.41 0.65 22.61
N TYR A 151 8.40 0.13 21.87
CA TYR A 151 9.70 0.78 21.76
C TYR A 151 9.59 2.21 21.22
N LEU A 152 8.85 2.42 20.12
CA LEU A 152 8.67 3.75 19.53
C LEU A 152 8.01 4.74 20.49
N VAL A 153 7.03 4.28 21.28
CA VAL A 153 6.38 5.09 22.32
C VAL A 153 7.34 5.39 23.47
N GLU A 154 8.13 4.43 23.90
CA GLU A 154 9.15 4.63 24.94
C GLU A 154 10.21 5.65 24.49
N VAL A 155 10.64 5.60 23.22
CA VAL A 155 11.65 6.51 22.70
C VAL A 155 11.09 7.82 22.14
N SER A 156 9.78 7.96 22.05
CA SER A 156 9.13 9.15 21.50
C SER A 156 9.55 10.47 22.17
N PRO A 157 9.85 10.53 23.49
CA PRO A 157 10.32 11.78 24.11
C PRO A 157 11.69 12.25 23.60
N TRP A 158 12.47 11.37 22.96
CA TRP A 158 13.79 11.68 22.40
C TRP A 158 13.83 11.63 20.88
N LEU A 159 12.75 11.21 20.22
CA LEU A 159 12.59 11.39 18.78
C LEU A 159 12.36 12.89 18.52
N LEU A 160 13.27 13.48 17.76
CA LEU A 160 13.41 14.93 17.53
C LEU A 160 12.08 15.67 17.25
N PRO A 161 11.96 16.94 17.67
CA PRO A 161 10.70 17.69 17.75
C PRO A 161 10.06 18.03 16.41
#